data_AF-A0A919BV33-F1
#
_entry.id   AF-A0A919BV33-F1
#
_cell.length_a   1.000
_cell.length_b   1.000
_cell.length_c   1.000
_cell.angle_alpha   90.00
_cell.angle_beta   90.00
_cell.angle_gamma   90.00
#
_symmetry.space_group_name_H-M   'P 1'
#
loop_
_entity.id
_entity.type
_entity.pdbx_description
1 polymer ?
#
loop_
_entity_poly.entity_id
_entity_poly.type
_entity_poly.pdbx_seq_one_letter_code
_entity_poly.pdbx_strand_id
1 'polypeptide(L)'
;MWLADRAAPLPADLVVLTLGHLDAEPDDEQRALSGFAARHGLVHVPPGPTADLDLSALPAGGPVLVRGLGLAFVDLMVLLTEGRGGRYEGPEDAPVYVPSGEEPVLHAGSRRGVPYHSKLGYALDGERPPLPRFFGPGQVDALLGRGGPLDFRRDVWPHVSRELGWAHYHRLFAAHPERTTGTWDDFAAAWTAAVPGDQDHAAALAAHVAAAVPDPADRFDPEALDHPLDGLRVPDAEALQAELRAYVTADLERRHDPAHSADAAVFAAVLSVYGQLVRLGDRVDTDRWWHGFFSYLASGPPGPRLRRLRALSEAGVVRFLGPRVTVEADERHGVFRASSPAVPGVTTTARALVEARLPAPTVTRTASPLLRGLYEDGARATAGGLLAVDPADGRIVQRDGRPHPHRIALGPHTTARANGAFVRPRTGGLPFAQNDAAARAALAFLREGSGSCRQAAPLAG
;
A
#
# COMPACT_ATOMS: atom_id res chain seq x y z
N MET A 1 -18.72 -26.20 9.36
CA MET A 1 -18.30 -24.83 9.77
C MET A 1 -18.92 -24.53 11.12
N TRP A 2 -18.12 -24.11 12.11
CA TRP A 2 -18.67 -23.66 13.39
C TRP A 2 -19.11 -22.19 13.27
N LEU A 3 -20.34 -21.90 13.65
CA LEU A 3 -20.92 -20.55 13.65
C LEU A 3 -21.13 -20.10 15.09
N ALA A 4 -20.85 -18.84 15.40
CA ALA A 4 -20.81 -18.32 16.77
C ALA A 4 -22.16 -18.47 17.52
N ASP A 5 -23.27 -18.50 16.78
CA ASP A 5 -24.64 -18.62 17.28
C ASP A 5 -25.19 -20.06 17.26
N ARG A 6 -24.35 -21.06 16.93
CA ARG A 6 -24.79 -22.46 16.80
C ARG A 6 -24.01 -23.42 17.69
N ALA A 7 -24.77 -24.28 18.38
CA ALA A 7 -24.23 -25.37 19.19
C ALA A 7 -23.71 -26.57 18.35
N ALA A 8 -24.04 -26.62 17.05
CA ALA A 8 -23.60 -27.66 16.13
C ALA A 8 -23.02 -27.04 14.85
N PRO A 9 -22.00 -27.68 14.23
CA PRO A 9 -21.42 -27.17 13.00
C PRO A 9 -22.43 -27.22 11.86
N LEU A 10 -22.44 -26.19 11.01
CA LEU A 10 -23.14 -26.19 9.73
C LEU A 10 -22.40 -27.14 8.75
N PRO A 11 -23.03 -28.25 8.29
CA PRO A 11 -22.46 -29.04 7.20
C PRO A 11 -22.50 -28.23 5.91
N ALA A 12 -21.41 -28.25 5.16
CA ALA A 12 -21.29 -27.58 3.88
C ALA A 12 -20.37 -28.39 2.97
N ASP A 13 -20.79 -28.62 1.72
CA ASP A 13 -19.99 -29.33 0.72
C ASP A 13 -18.80 -28.50 0.24
N LEU A 14 -18.93 -27.17 0.29
CA LEU A 14 -17.92 -26.20 -0.13
C LEU A 14 -17.99 -24.95 0.77
N VAL A 15 -16.84 -24.38 1.12
CA VAL A 15 -16.72 -23.14 1.88
C VAL A 15 -15.91 -22.12 1.08
N VAL A 16 -16.45 -20.91 0.92
CA VAL A 16 -15.77 -19.77 0.29
C VAL A 16 -15.58 -18.68 1.35
N LEU A 17 -14.34 -18.31 1.63
CA LEU A 17 -13.97 -17.33 2.65
C LEU A 17 -13.70 -15.97 1.99
N THR A 18 -14.53 -14.98 2.28
CA THR A 18 -14.41 -13.60 1.77
C THR A 18 -14.37 -12.59 2.92
N LEU A 19 -13.37 -12.76 3.80
CA LEU A 19 -13.36 -12.17 5.15
C LEU A 19 -12.90 -10.70 5.21
N GLY A 20 -12.50 -10.11 4.08
CA GLY A 20 -12.00 -8.73 4.05
C GLY A 20 -10.65 -8.56 4.77
N HIS A 21 -10.44 -7.35 5.32
CA HIS A 21 -9.31 -7.04 6.19
C HIS A 21 -9.63 -7.51 7.60
N LEU A 22 -8.66 -8.16 8.24
CA LEU A 22 -8.86 -8.82 9.53
C LEU A 22 -7.86 -8.29 10.55
N ASP A 23 -8.28 -8.33 11.80
CA ASP A 23 -7.43 -7.99 12.93
C ASP A 23 -6.31 -9.03 13.11
N ALA A 24 -5.19 -8.52 13.60
CA ALA A 24 -4.06 -9.33 14.00
C ALA A 24 -3.77 -9.08 15.48
N GLU A 25 -3.37 -10.14 16.18
CA GLU A 25 -2.80 -10.02 17.50
C GLU A 25 -1.52 -9.15 17.43
N PRO A 26 -1.29 -8.29 18.43
CA PRO A 26 -0.14 -7.40 18.45
C PRO A 26 1.18 -8.16 18.28
N ASP A 27 2.15 -7.63 17.51
CA ASP A 27 3.53 -8.13 17.48
C ASP A 27 4.30 -7.74 18.74
N ASP A 28 5.57 -8.15 18.83
CA ASP A 28 6.44 -7.87 19.97
C ASP A 28 6.60 -6.36 20.23
N GLU A 29 6.75 -5.55 19.18
CA GLU A 29 6.87 -4.09 19.30
C GLU A 29 5.57 -3.50 19.84
N GLN A 30 4.43 -3.89 19.27
CA GLN A 30 3.11 -3.42 19.69
C GLN A 30 2.76 -3.84 21.11
N ARG A 31 3.13 -5.07 21.52
CA ARG A 31 3.00 -5.53 22.91
C ARG A 31 3.88 -4.73 23.86
N ALA A 32 5.12 -4.45 23.47
CA ALA A 32 6.04 -3.65 24.28
C ALA A 32 5.51 -2.23 24.48
N LEU A 33 5.04 -1.57 23.42
CA LEU A 33 4.46 -0.22 23.46
C LEU A 33 3.17 -0.17 24.30
N SER A 34 2.27 -1.15 24.11
CA SER A 34 1.02 -1.24 24.89
C SER A 34 1.30 -1.52 26.36
N GLY A 35 2.24 -2.43 26.65
CA GLY A 35 2.65 -2.74 28.01
C GLY A 35 3.32 -1.56 28.71
N PHE A 36 4.16 -0.80 27.99
CA PHE A 36 4.71 0.46 28.48
C PHE A 36 3.61 1.47 28.80
N ALA A 37 2.65 1.65 27.90
CA ALA A 37 1.54 2.56 28.09
C ALA A 37 0.74 2.21 29.35
N ALA A 38 0.41 0.93 29.53
CA ALA A 38 -0.31 0.45 30.70
C ALA A 38 0.45 0.70 32.02
N ARG A 39 1.77 0.46 32.05
CA ARG A 39 2.60 0.69 33.26
C ARG A 39 2.67 2.16 33.67
N HIS A 40 2.61 3.08 32.71
CA HIS A 40 2.82 4.52 32.94
C HIS A 40 1.53 5.37 32.85
N GLY A 41 0.37 4.72 32.69
CA GLY A 41 -0.91 5.42 32.53
C GLY A 41 -0.92 6.32 31.29
N LEU A 42 -0.44 5.79 30.16
CA LEU A 42 -0.41 6.44 28.84
C LEU A 42 -1.44 5.79 27.92
N VAL A 43 -1.69 6.44 26.78
CA VAL A 43 -2.58 5.91 25.74
C VAL A 43 -1.75 5.35 24.60
N HIS A 44 -1.97 4.09 24.24
CA HIS A 44 -1.45 3.50 23.02
C HIS A 44 -2.62 2.91 22.22
N VAL A 45 -2.84 3.44 21.03
CA VAL A 45 -3.83 2.93 20.07
C VAL A 45 -3.09 2.11 19.03
N PRO A 46 -3.18 0.76 19.07
CA PRO A 46 -2.48 -0.13 18.13
C PRO A 46 -3.08 -0.05 16.72
N PRO A 47 -2.46 -0.67 15.69
CA PRO A 47 -3.04 -0.72 14.35
C PRO A 47 -4.42 -1.36 14.34
N GLY A 48 -5.34 -0.78 13.59
CA GLY A 48 -6.70 -1.28 13.42
C GLY A 48 -7.47 -0.49 12.38
N PRO A 49 -8.66 -0.95 11.96
CA PRO A 49 -9.57 -0.16 11.15
C PRO A 49 -9.95 1.12 11.90
N THR A 50 -9.63 2.29 11.34
CA THR A 50 -9.72 3.56 12.09
C THR A 50 -11.12 3.85 12.64
N ALA A 51 -12.16 3.41 11.94
CA ALA A 51 -13.56 3.57 12.37
C ALA A 51 -13.92 2.78 13.64
N ASP A 52 -13.17 1.72 13.94
CA ASP A 52 -13.43 0.81 15.07
C ASP A 52 -12.53 1.10 16.28
N LEU A 53 -11.58 2.05 16.15
CA LEU A 53 -10.65 2.42 17.23
C LEU A 53 -11.35 3.29 18.27
N ASP A 54 -11.12 3.00 19.56
CA ASP A 54 -11.48 3.92 20.63
C ASP A 54 -10.48 5.08 20.69
N LEU A 55 -10.92 6.24 20.24
CA LEU A 55 -10.14 7.48 20.21
C LEU A 55 -10.54 8.45 21.33
N SER A 56 -11.46 8.08 22.21
CA SER A 56 -12.03 8.95 23.24
C SER A 56 -11.00 9.35 24.31
N ALA A 57 -10.04 8.46 24.57
CA ALA A 57 -8.96 8.69 25.53
C ALA A 57 -7.89 9.71 25.05
N LEU A 58 -7.93 10.16 23.79
CA LEU A 58 -6.96 11.13 23.27
C LEU A 58 -7.31 12.55 23.74
N PRO A 59 -6.36 13.26 24.39
CA PRO A 59 -6.63 14.52 25.07
C PRO A 59 -6.86 15.68 24.09
N ALA A 60 -7.88 16.49 24.34
CA ALA A 60 -8.04 17.80 23.69
C ALA A 60 -6.82 18.70 23.96
N GLY A 61 -6.31 19.37 22.93
CA GLY A 61 -5.13 20.24 22.95
C GLY A 61 -3.79 19.56 23.27
N GLY A 62 -3.80 18.28 23.68
CA GLY A 62 -2.60 17.56 24.09
C GLY A 62 -1.84 16.96 22.90
N PRO A 63 -0.51 16.77 23.01
CA PRO A 63 0.27 16.14 21.96
C PRO A 63 -0.07 14.65 21.84
N VAL A 64 -0.24 14.20 20.60
CA VAL A 64 -0.41 12.79 20.23
C VAL A 64 0.62 12.46 19.16
N LEU A 65 1.49 11.48 19.40
CA LEU A 65 2.37 10.96 18.37
C LEU A 65 1.58 10.04 17.44
N VAL A 66 1.76 10.20 16.14
CA VAL A 66 1.08 9.38 15.13
C VAL A 66 2.09 8.75 14.18
N ARG A 67 2.10 7.41 14.12
CA ARG A 67 2.90 6.64 13.17
C ARG A 67 2.05 6.24 11.96
N GLY A 68 2.34 6.86 10.82
CA GLY A 68 1.66 6.63 9.56
C GLY A 68 1.08 7.92 8.98
N LEU A 69 1.25 8.09 7.66
CA LEU A 69 0.71 9.21 6.88
C LEU A 69 -0.05 8.69 5.63
N GLY A 70 -0.56 7.45 5.69
CA GLY A 70 -1.34 6.83 4.63
C GLY A 70 -2.84 7.14 4.74
N LEU A 71 -3.68 6.35 4.07
CA LEU A 71 -5.15 6.56 4.10
C LEU A 71 -5.75 6.46 5.52
N ALA A 72 -5.30 5.52 6.34
CA ALA A 72 -5.77 5.40 7.72
C ALA A 72 -5.50 6.67 8.56
N PHE A 73 -4.43 7.42 8.25
CA PHE A 73 -4.16 8.72 8.86
C PHE A 73 -5.16 9.78 8.39
N VAL A 74 -5.58 9.76 7.13
CA VAL A 74 -6.62 10.68 6.62
C VAL A 74 -7.94 10.44 7.36
N ASP A 75 -8.30 9.18 7.62
CA ASP A 75 -9.50 8.84 8.41
C ASP A 75 -9.35 9.32 9.86
N LEU A 76 -8.19 9.08 10.47
CA LEU A 76 -7.89 9.51 11.85
C LEU A 76 -7.97 11.03 11.98
N MET A 77 -7.39 11.74 11.01
CA MET A 77 -7.43 13.19 10.90
C MET A 77 -8.88 13.67 10.88
N VAL A 78 -9.76 13.07 10.08
CA VAL A 78 -11.17 13.48 10.00
C VAL A 78 -11.89 13.23 11.33
N LEU A 79 -11.71 12.06 11.94
CA LEU A 79 -12.36 11.71 13.21
C LEU A 79 -11.93 12.60 14.38
N LEU A 80 -10.66 13.01 14.41
CA LEU A 80 -10.09 13.84 15.48
C LEU A 80 -10.20 15.35 15.25
N THR A 81 -10.71 15.77 14.09
CA THR A 81 -10.87 17.19 13.73
C THR A 81 -12.35 17.52 13.50
N GLU A 82 -12.88 17.27 12.30
CA GLU A 82 -14.30 17.44 11.96
C GLU A 82 -15.20 16.62 12.93
N GLY A 83 -14.79 15.39 13.27
CA GLY A 83 -15.50 14.52 14.22
C GLY A 83 -15.52 15.03 15.67
N ARG A 84 -14.66 16.01 16.01
CA ARG A 84 -14.64 16.70 17.31
C ARG A 84 -15.20 18.12 17.23
N GLY A 85 -15.82 18.50 16.12
CA GLY A 85 -16.56 19.76 15.97
C GLY A 85 -15.80 20.89 15.30
N GLY A 86 -14.54 20.68 14.90
CA GLY A 86 -13.84 21.66 14.07
C GLY A 86 -14.38 21.67 12.64
N ARG A 87 -14.05 22.72 11.88
CA ARG A 87 -14.62 22.92 10.54
C ARG A 87 -13.66 23.59 9.59
N TYR A 88 -13.90 23.42 8.30
CA TYR A 88 -13.20 24.16 7.25
C TYR A 88 -14.08 25.30 6.75
N GLU A 89 -13.51 26.49 6.64
CA GLU A 89 -14.11 27.69 6.05
C GLU A 89 -13.34 28.10 4.78
N GLY A 90 -13.96 28.92 3.93
CA GLY A 90 -13.36 29.35 2.66
C GLY A 90 -13.61 28.37 1.49
N PRO A 91 -13.00 28.63 0.33
CA PRO A 91 -13.19 27.81 -0.87
C PRO A 91 -12.46 26.47 -0.76
N GLU A 92 -12.89 25.46 -1.54
CA GLU A 92 -12.36 24.09 -1.46
C GLU A 92 -10.88 23.97 -1.88
N ASP A 93 -10.39 24.88 -2.71
CA ASP A 93 -9.00 24.95 -3.18
C ASP A 93 -8.05 25.63 -2.18
N ALA A 94 -8.58 26.45 -1.27
CA ALA A 94 -7.83 27.12 -0.22
C ALA A 94 -8.61 27.15 1.11
N PRO A 95 -8.91 25.98 1.71
CA PRO A 95 -9.67 25.91 2.95
C PRO A 95 -8.83 26.43 4.12
N VAL A 96 -9.47 27.10 5.07
CA VAL A 96 -8.91 27.48 6.36
C VAL A 96 -9.57 26.63 7.43
N TYR A 97 -8.78 26.01 8.30
CA TYR A 97 -9.34 25.22 9.40
C TYR A 97 -9.62 26.10 10.62
N VAL A 98 -10.81 25.94 11.20
CA VAL A 98 -11.23 26.59 12.44
C VAL A 98 -11.35 25.50 13.53
N PRO A 99 -10.42 25.46 14.50
CA PRO A 99 -10.48 24.51 15.60
C PRO A 99 -11.71 24.70 16.49
N SER A 100 -12.21 23.61 17.03
CA SER A 100 -13.22 23.58 18.09
C SER A 100 -12.63 23.73 19.48
N GLY A 101 -11.35 23.33 19.65
CA GLY A 101 -10.67 23.23 20.95
C GLY A 101 -10.65 21.82 21.52
N GLU A 102 -11.42 20.89 20.95
CA GLU A 102 -11.51 19.49 21.37
C GLU A 102 -10.50 18.59 20.62
N GLU A 103 -9.84 19.12 19.58
CA GLU A 103 -8.84 18.39 18.80
C GLU A 103 -7.55 18.15 19.61
N PRO A 104 -6.93 16.97 19.51
CA PRO A 104 -5.53 16.80 19.91
C PRO A 104 -4.58 17.51 18.92
N VAL A 105 -3.34 17.75 19.34
CA VAL A 105 -2.26 18.16 18.44
C VAL A 105 -1.56 16.90 17.91
N LEU A 106 -1.78 16.59 16.64
CA LEU A 106 -1.26 15.39 15.98
C LEU A 106 0.15 15.62 15.47
N HIS A 107 1.13 14.99 16.11
CA HIS A 107 2.51 14.95 15.65
C HIS A 107 2.72 13.70 14.79
N ALA A 108 2.59 13.85 13.47
CA ALA A 108 2.50 12.74 12.53
C ALA A 108 3.77 12.52 11.72
N GLY A 109 4.19 11.26 11.61
CA GLY A 109 5.41 10.88 10.90
C GLY A 109 5.26 9.55 10.15
N SER A 110 6.11 9.32 9.17
CA SER A 110 6.19 8.05 8.45
C SER A 110 7.62 7.75 8.02
N ARG A 111 7.86 6.57 7.44
CA ARG A 111 9.17 6.23 6.87
C ARG A 111 9.60 7.24 5.79
N ARG A 112 8.67 7.64 4.91
CA ARG A 112 8.91 8.64 3.85
C ARG A 112 8.81 10.07 4.35
N GLY A 113 8.11 10.29 5.46
CA GLY A 113 7.90 11.61 6.07
C GLY A 113 6.80 12.45 5.45
N VAL A 114 6.24 12.01 4.32
CA VAL A 114 5.19 12.69 3.57
C VAL A 114 3.88 11.89 3.55
N PRO A 115 2.71 12.53 3.35
CA PRO A 115 1.47 11.84 3.01
C PRO A 115 1.57 11.15 1.65
N TYR A 116 0.61 10.25 1.37
CA TYR A 116 0.47 9.70 0.02
C TYR A 116 0.15 10.79 -0.99
N HIS A 117 0.62 10.62 -2.23
CA HIS A 117 0.34 11.54 -3.32
C HIS A 117 -1.17 11.71 -3.56
N SER A 118 -1.60 12.92 -3.91
CA SER A 118 -2.99 13.12 -4.32
C SER A 118 -3.32 12.21 -5.50
N LYS A 119 -4.58 11.73 -5.54
CA LYS A 119 -5.14 11.18 -6.79
C LYS A 119 -4.95 12.17 -7.93
N LEU A 120 -4.64 11.65 -9.10
CA LEU A 120 -4.51 12.42 -10.34
C LEU A 120 -5.85 13.08 -10.69
N GLY A 121 -5.83 14.38 -10.94
CA GLY A 121 -6.94 15.18 -11.45
C GLY A 121 -7.13 15.06 -12.96
N TYR A 122 -6.21 14.36 -13.65
CA TYR A 122 -6.24 14.12 -15.09
C TYR A 122 -6.17 12.62 -15.41
N ALA A 123 -6.62 12.28 -16.62
CA ALA A 123 -6.52 10.93 -17.16
C ALA A 123 -5.40 10.84 -18.20
N LEU A 124 -4.93 9.62 -18.45
CA LEU A 124 -4.07 9.35 -19.59
C LEU A 124 -4.88 9.47 -20.89
N ASP A 125 -4.54 10.44 -21.70
CA ASP A 125 -5.08 10.73 -23.04
C ASP A 125 -4.04 10.40 -24.13
N GLY A 126 -4.50 10.37 -25.38
CA GLY A 126 -3.66 10.03 -26.53
C GLY A 126 -3.18 8.57 -26.55
N GLU A 127 -2.02 8.36 -27.16
CA GLU A 127 -1.38 7.04 -27.26
C GLU A 127 -0.96 6.53 -25.88
N ARG A 128 -1.35 5.28 -25.58
CA ARG A 128 -0.99 4.63 -24.32
C ARG A 128 0.35 3.92 -24.48
N PRO A 129 1.21 3.92 -23.45
CA PRO A 129 2.45 3.16 -23.50
C PRO A 129 2.12 1.68 -23.75
N PRO A 130 2.89 0.99 -24.61
CA PRO A 130 2.70 -0.42 -24.85
C PRO A 130 3.19 -1.21 -23.64
N LEU A 131 2.25 -1.61 -22.78
CA LEU A 131 2.49 -2.34 -21.54
C LEU A 131 1.83 -3.74 -21.59
N PRO A 132 2.44 -4.78 -21.01
CA PRO A 132 3.78 -4.78 -20.42
C PRO A 132 4.90 -4.87 -21.48
N ARG A 133 6.08 -4.29 -21.21
CA ARG A 133 7.25 -4.36 -22.12
C ARG A 133 8.48 -5.02 -21.51
N PHE A 134 8.85 -4.63 -20.29
CA PHE A 134 10.05 -5.06 -19.56
C PHE A 134 9.75 -5.94 -18.35
N PHE A 135 8.50 -5.96 -17.91
CA PHE A 135 7.98 -6.89 -16.92
C PHE A 135 6.67 -7.49 -17.44
N GLY A 136 6.76 -8.28 -18.51
CA GLY A 136 5.65 -9.00 -19.12
C GLY A 136 5.77 -10.52 -18.97
N PRO A 137 4.93 -11.30 -19.69
CA PRO A 137 4.86 -12.73 -19.45
C PRO A 137 6.17 -13.49 -19.60
N GLY A 138 6.96 -13.19 -20.64
CA GLY A 138 8.25 -13.83 -20.84
C GLY A 138 9.25 -13.58 -19.70
N GLN A 139 9.26 -12.36 -19.12
CA GLN A 139 10.14 -12.07 -17.98
C GLN A 139 9.68 -12.79 -16.71
N VAL A 140 8.37 -12.84 -16.47
CA VAL A 140 7.79 -13.60 -15.35
C VAL A 140 8.12 -15.09 -15.48
N ASP A 141 7.95 -15.66 -16.68
CA ASP A 141 8.22 -17.08 -16.93
C ASP A 141 9.72 -17.41 -16.74
N ALA A 142 10.60 -16.52 -17.21
CA ALA A 142 12.04 -16.64 -16.98
C ALA A 142 12.41 -16.61 -15.48
N LEU A 143 11.76 -15.74 -14.68
CA LEU A 143 11.96 -15.69 -13.23
C LEU A 143 11.46 -16.96 -12.54
N LEU A 144 10.27 -17.46 -12.92
CA LEU A 144 9.71 -18.70 -12.38
C LEU A 144 10.61 -19.91 -12.67
N GLY A 145 11.21 -19.95 -13.86
CA GLY A 145 12.12 -21.00 -14.31
C GLY A 145 13.43 -21.14 -13.52
N ARG A 146 13.84 -20.12 -12.74
CA ARG A 146 15.08 -20.16 -11.93
C ARG A 146 15.02 -21.16 -10.76
N GLY A 147 13.83 -21.62 -10.37
CA GLY A 147 13.62 -22.43 -9.15
C GLY A 147 13.84 -21.63 -7.85
N GLY A 148 13.23 -22.06 -6.75
CA GLY A 148 13.43 -21.46 -5.42
C GLY A 148 12.90 -20.02 -5.22
N PRO A 149 12.99 -19.47 -3.99
CA PRO A 149 12.49 -18.13 -3.70
C PRO A 149 13.26 -17.03 -4.46
N LEU A 150 12.56 -15.95 -4.81
CA LEU A 150 13.06 -14.76 -5.48
C LEU A 150 13.20 -13.61 -4.46
N ASP A 151 14.26 -12.83 -4.60
CA ASP A 151 14.42 -11.57 -3.88
C ASP A 151 13.79 -10.43 -4.69
N PHE A 152 12.86 -9.68 -4.09
CA PHE A 152 12.16 -8.63 -4.81
C PHE A 152 13.10 -7.54 -5.33
N ARG A 153 14.08 -7.09 -4.54
CA ARG A 153 14.95 -5.97 -4.92
C ARG A 153 16.00 -6.37 -5.93
N ARG A 154 16.54 -7.58 -5.83
CA ARG A 154 17.57 -8.11 -6.73
C ARG A 154 16.96 -8.64 -8.03
N ASP A 155 15.92 -9.45 -7.94
CA ASP A 155 15.43 -10.25 -9.08
C ASP A 155 14.26 -9.59 -9.82
N VAL A 156 13.43 -8.78 -9.13
CA VAL A 156 12.16 -8.28 -9.68
C VAL A 156 12.19 -6.77 -9.95
N TRP A 157 12.66 -5.98 -8.98
CA TRP A 157 12.70 -4.52 -9.04
C TRP A 157 13.39 -3.96 -10.29
N PRO A 158 14.51 -4.52 -10.80
CA PRO A 158 15.14 -4.00 -12.01
C PRO A 158 14.21 -4.04 -13.24
N HIS A 159 13.35 -5.06 -13.35
CA HIS A 159 12.35 -5.14 -14.41
C HIS A 159 11.19 -4.15 -14.19
N VAL A 160 10.73 -4.05 -12.95
CA VAL A 160 9.66 -3.12 -12.55
C VAL A 160 10.07 -1.67 -12.80
N SER A 161 11.21 -1.24 -12.27
CA SER A 161 11.72 0.13 -12.45
C SER A 161 11.85 0.49 -13.93
N ARG A 162 12.32 -0.45 -14.77
CA ARG A 162 12.43 -0.28 -16.21
C ARG A 162 11.08 -0.18 -16.92
N GLU A 163 10.07 -0.92 -16.48
CA GLU A 163 8.69 -0.80 -16.96
C GLU A 163 8.09 0.58 -16.63
N LEU A 164 8.32 1.08 -15.42
CA LEU A 164 7.82 2.39 -14.99
C LEU A 164 8.49 3.53 -15.76
N GLY A 165 9.82 3.48 -15.90
CA GLY A 165 10.58 4.46 -16.68
C GLY A 165 10.20 4.45 -18.15
N TRP A 166 9.98 3.27 -18.74
CA TRP A 166 9.50 3.16 -20.12
C TRP A 166 8.18 3.91 -20.34
N ALA A 167 7.21 3.70 -19.44
CA ALA A 167 5.92 4.38 -19.52
C ALA A 167 6.04 5.89 -19.32
N HIS A 168 6.88 6.33 -18.39
CA HIS A 168 7.18 7.74 -18.14
C HIS A 168 7.71 8.41 -19.41
N TYR A 169 8.80 7.89 -19.98
CA TYR A 169 9.44 8.50 -21.14
C TYR A 169 8.59 8.38 -22.40
N HIS A 170 7.89 7.27 -22.61
CA HIS A 170 6.95 7.14 -23.73
C HIS A 170 5.93 8.28 -23.70
N ARG A 171 5.35 8.56 -22.53
CA ARG A 171 4.37 9.65 -22.41
C ARG A 171 5.04 11.02 -22.55
N LEU A 172 6.23 11.22 -21.98
CA LEU A 172 6.95 12.49 -22.08
C LEU A 172 7.25 12.85 -23.55
N PHE A 173 7.81 11.92 -24.33
CA PHE A 173 8.11 12.13 -25.76
C PHE A 173 6.85 12.37 -26.60
N ALA A 174 5.76 11.65 -26.32
CA ALA A 174 4.53 11.76 -27.10
C ALA A 174 3.72 13.03 -26.77
N ALA A 175 3.69 13.44 -25.50
CA ALA A 175 2.85 14.53 -25.01
C ALA A 175 3.57 15.88 -24.97
N HIS A 176 4.89 15.84 -24.76
CA HIS A 176 5.72 17.00 -24.52
C HIS A 176 7.02 16.94 -25.34
N PRO A 177 6.94 16.82 -26.68
CA PRO A 177 8.13 16.78 -27.52
C PRO A 177 9.04 18.00 -27.31
N GLU A 178 8.49 19.15 -26.92
CA GLU A 178 9.22 20.38 -26.58
C GLU A 178 10.13 20.25 -25.35
N ARG A 179 9.91 19.22 -24.51
CA ARG A 179 10.71 18.93 -23.30
C ARG A 179 11.75 17.83 -23.55
N THR A 180 11.82 17.32 -24.77
CA THR A 180 12.70 16.22 -25.16
C THR A 180 13.60 16.61 -26.33
N THR A 181 14.70 15.87 -26.51
CA THR A 181 15.58 15.98 -27.67
C THR A 181 15.71 14.63 -28.36
N GLY A 182 15.87 14.64 -29.69
CA GLY A 182 15.91 13.41 -30.50
C GLY A 182 14.52 12.82 -30.77
N THR A 183 14.49 11.57 -31.25
CA THR A 183 13.24 10.86 -31.55
C THR A 183 12.93 9.82 -30.48
N TRP A 184 11.63 9.49 -30.32
CA TRP A 184 11.22 8.39 -29.46
C TRP A 184 11.85 7.06 -29.90
N ASP A 185 11.98 6.80 -31.20
CA ASP A 185 12.53 5.54 -31.71
C ASP A 185 14.00 5.35 -31.31
N ASP A 186 14.81 6.41 -31.40
CA ASP A 186 16.21 6.37 -30.96
C ASP A 186 16.30 6.15 -29.44
N PHE A 187 15.48 6.87 -28.67
CA PHE A 187 15.42 6.72 -27.22
C PHE A 187 14.97 5.31 -26.82
N ALA A 188 13.95 4.79 -27.50
CA ALA A 188 13.39 3.48 -27.26
C ALA A 188 14.39 2.36 -27.57
N ALA A 189 15.18 2.51 -28.62
CA ALA A 189 16.25 1.59 -28.97
C ALA A 189 17.34 1.56 -27.89
N ALA A 190 17.81 2.73 -27.44
CA ALA A 190 18.80 2.84 -26.37
C ALA A 190 18.27 2.25 -25.04
N TRP A 191 17.03 2.59 -24.66
CA TRP A 191 16.37 2.05 -23.48
C TRP A 191 16.23 0.52 -23.55
N THR A 192 15.94 -0.04 -24.72
CA THR A 192 15.81 -1.50 -24.94
C THR A 192 17.14 -2.23 -24.91
N ALA A 193 18.22 -1.62 -25.41
CA ALA A 193 19.56 -2.22 -25.42
C ALA A 193 20.21 -2.28 -24.03
N ALA A 194 19.79 -1.44 -23.08
CA ALA A 194 20.31 -1.45 -21.71
C ALA A 194 20.06 -2.80 -21.00
N VAL A 195 21.10 -3.33 -20.36
CA VAL A 195 21.05 -4.60 -19.60
C VAL A 195 20.89 -4.27 -18.12
N PRO A 196 19.78 -4.68 -17.46
CA PRO A 196 19.58 -4.40 -16.05
C PRO A 196 20.65 -5.06 -15.17
N GLY A 197 21.19 -4.32 -14.20
CA GLY A 197 22.21 -4.81 -13.27
C GLY A 197 23.65 -4.66 -13.78
N ASP A 198 23.86 -4.23 -15.02
CA ASP A 198 25.17 -3.88 -15.56
C ASP A 198 25.46 -2.39 -15.32
N GLN A 199 26.61 -2.08 -14.71
CA GLN A 199 26.95 -0.71 -14.29
C GLN A 199 27.28 0.21 -15.47
N ASP A 200 27.96 -0.31 -16.50
CA ASP A 200 28.34 0.47 -17.67
C ASP A 200 27.11 0.80 -18.52
N HIS A 201 26.20 -0.16 -18.69
CA HIS A 201 24.92 0.07 -19.34
C HIS A 201 24.03 1.03 -18.55
N ALA A 202 24.05 0.97 -17.21
CA ALA A 202 23.31 1.90 -16.37
C ALA A 202 23.84 3.34 -16.52
N ALA A 203 25.17 3.53 -16.50
CA ALA A 203 25.79 4.83 -16.71
C ALA A 203 25.53 5.37 -18.11
N ALA A 204 25.63 4.53 -19.15
CA ALA A 204 25.34 4.91 -20.53
C ALA A 204 23.86 5.29 -20.71
N LEU A 205 22.93 4.55 -20.11
CA LEU A 205 21.50 4.88 -20.14
C LEU A 205 21.21 6.19 -19.42
N ALA A 206 21.81 6.43 -18.25
CA ALA A 206 21.65 7.68 -17.51
C ALA A 206 22.17 8.90 -18.32
N ALA A 207 23.32 8.76 -18.99
CA ALA A 207 23.84 9.80 -19.88
C ALA A 207 22.91 10.05 -21.08
N HIS A 208 22.37 8.98 -21.68
CA HIS A 208 21.41 9.09 -22.78
C HIS A 208 20.11 9.78 -22.33
N VAL A 209 19.57 9.42 -21.16
CA VAL A 209 18.42 10.09 -20.54
C VAL A 209 18.71 11.57 -20.30
N ALA A 210 19.88 11.92 -19.78
CA ALA A 210 20.23 13.31 -19.52
C ALA A 210 20.34 14.16 -20.79
N ALA A 211 20.82 13.57 -21.89
CA ALA A 211 20.85 14.23 -23.20
C ALA A 211 19.45 14.38 -23.80
N ALA A 212 18.64 13.33 -23.75
CA ALA A 212 17.29 13.27 -24.31
C ALA A 212 16.25 14.09 -23.52
N VAL A 213 16.45 14.24 -22.21
CA VAL A 213 15.54 14.96 -21.30
C VAL A 213 16.36 16.01 -20.53
N PRO A 214 16.51 17.23 -21.08
CA PRO A 214 17.42 18.23 -20.53
C PRO A 214 17.05 18.70 -19.13
N ASP A 215 15.75 18.83 -18.83
CA ASP A 215 15.25 19.22 -17.51
C ASP A 215 15.30 18.02 -16.54
N PRO A 216 16.06 18.08 -15.43
CA PRO A 216 16.05 17.03 -14.42
C PRO A 216 14.67 16.76 -13.81
N ALA A 217 13.76 17.74 -13.75
CA ALA A 217 12.40 17.57 -13.21
C ALA A 217 11.51 16.67 -14.07
N ASP A 218 11.91 16.40 -15.31
CA ASP A 218 11.26 15.50 -16.25
C ASP A 218 11.87 14.10 -16.29
N ARG A 219 12.93 13.85 -15.53
CA ARG A 219 13.57 12.54 -15.50
C ARG A 219 12.85 11.64 -14.49
N PHE A 220 12.67 10.39 -14.88
CA PHE A 220 12.14 9.38 -13.98
C PHE A 220 13.22 8.92 -13.01
N ASP A 221 13.00 9.16 -11.71
CA ASP A 221 13.87 8.71 -10.63
C ASP A 221 13.02 7.94 -9.60
N PRO A 222 13.03 6.60 -9.63
CA PRO A 222 12.17 5.82 -8.75
C PRO A 222 12.64 5.81 -7.29
N GLU A 223 13.92 6.07 -7.04
CA GLU A 223 14.49 6.22 -5.70
C GLU A 223 14.06 7.55 -5.08
N ALA A 224 14.13 8.66 -5.83
CA ALA A 224 13.60 9.95 -5.38
C ALA A 224 12.07 9.92 -5.19
N LEU A 225 11.35 9.15 -6.01
CA LEU A 225 9.92 8.89 -5.79
C LEU A 225 9.68 8.13 -4.48
N ASP A 226 10.45 7.08 -4.17
CA ASP A 226 10.26 6.32 -2.93
C ASP A 226 10.70 7.08 -1.67
N HIS A 227 11.71 7.93 -1.80
CA HIS A 227 12.34 8.65 -0.69
C HIS A 227 12.47 10.16 -0.99
N PRO A 228 11.35 10.88 -1.10
CA PRO A 228 11.35 12.28 -1.55
C PRO A 228 12.05 13.26 -0.59
N LEU A 229 12.27 12.85 0.66
CA LEU A 229 12.93 13.65 1.70
C LEU A 229 14.31 13.11 2.07
N ASP A 230 14.89 12.22 1.26
CA ASP A 230 16.24 11.74 1.53
C ASP A 230 17.26 12.89 1.47
N GLY A 231 18.15 12.92 2.46
CA GLY A 231 19.11 14.01 2.64
C GLY A 231 18.56 15.27 3.28
N LEU A 232 17.24 15.43 3.44
CA LEU A 232 16.66 16.62 4.08
C LEU A 232 17.24 16.82 5.49
N ARG A 233 17.73 18.02 5.76
CA ARG A 233 18.16 18.50 7.08
C ARG A 233 17.76 19.96 7.22
N VAL A 234 16.97 20.27 8.24
CA VAL A 234 16.48 21.62 8.55
C VAL A 234 16.86 21.99 9.98
N PRO A 235 17.00 23.29 10.30
CA PRO A 235 17.53 23.73 11.59
C PRO A 235 16.58 23.46 12.77
N ASP A 236 15.26 23.47 12.54
CA ASP A 236 14.26 23.33 13.60
C ASP A 236 12.93 22.76 13.10
N ALA A 237 11.99 22.58 14.03
CA ALA A 237 10.68 21.99 13.74
C ALA A 237 9.78 22.88 12.87
N GLU A 238 9.95 24.20 12.89
CA GLU A 238 9.14 25.14 12.11
C GLU A 238 9.59 25.16 10.65
N ALA A 239 10.90 25.14 10.40
CA ALA A 239 11.47 24.94 9.08
C ALA A 239 10.96 23.61 8.47
N LEU A 240 10.87 22.54 9.27
CA LEU A 240 10.27 21.28 8.81
C LEU A 240 8.79 21.45 8.41
N GLN A 241 7.99 22.21 9.17
CA GLN A 241 6.59 22.42 8.80
C GLN A 241 6.48 23.17 7.47
N ALA A 242 7.34 24.17 7.22
CA ALA A 242 7.36 24.91 5.97
C ALA A 242 7.70 24.01 4.78
N GLU A 243 8.77 23.19 4.89
CA GLU A 243 9.17 22.24 3.85
C GLU A 243 8.07 21.24 3.50
N LEU A 244 7.43 20.66 4.53
CA LEU A 244 6.40 19.64 4.30
C LEU A 244 5.11 20.24 3.72
N ARG A 245 4.73 21.47 4.11
CA ARG A 245 3.61 22.18 3.47
C ARG A 245 3.92 22.56 2.02
N ALA A 246 5.15 22.96 1.73
CA ALA A 246 5.60 23.21 0.36
C ALA A 246 5.55 21.94 -0.48
N TYR A 247 6.02 20.82 0.06
CA TYR A 247 5.94 19.51 -0.59
C TYR A 247 4.49 19.11 -0.93
N VAL A 248 3.57 19.21 0.04
CA VAL A 248 2.15 18.88 -0.18
C VAL A 248 1.52 19.81 -1.22
N THR A 249 1.92 21.08 -1.26
CA THR A 249 1.43 22.04 -2.25
C THR A 249 1.94 21.70 -3.65
N ALA A 250 3.23 21.41 -3.81
CA ALA A 250 3.82 21.00 -5.07
C ALA A 250 3.22 19.69 -5.59
N ASP A 251 2.93 18.73 -4.71
CA ASP A 251 2.20 17.52 -5.09
C ASP A 251 0.79 17.84 -5.61
N LEU A 252 0.02 18.67 -4.89
CA LEU A 252 -1.32 19.05 -5.30
C LEU A 252 -1.33 19.74 -6.67
N GLU A 253 -0.39 20.65 -6.92
CA GLU A 253 -0.22 21.33 -8.21
C GLU A 253 0.09 20.31 -9.31
N ARG A 254 1.16 19.52 -9.13
CA ARG A 254 1.60 18.51 -10.12
C ARG A 254 0.52 17.48 -10.44
N ARG A 255 -0.21 17.00 -9.43
CA ARG A 255 -1.24 15.96 -9.58
C ARG A 255 -2.53 16.48 -10.23
N HIS A 256 -2.70 17.78 -10.39
CA HIS A 256 -3.85 18.40 -11.05
C HIS A 256 -3.50 19.21 -12.30
N ASP A 257 -2.22 19.22 -12.72
CA ASP A 257 -1.78 19.80 -13.98
C ASP A 257 -1.48 18.71 -15.02
N PRO A 258 -2.23 18.63 -16.14
CA PRO A 258 -2.02 17.64 -17.18
C PRO A 258 -0.66 17.76 -17.90
N ALA A 259 0.09 18.86 -17.72
CA ALA A 259 1.49 18.96 -18.17
C ALA A 259 2.42 17.92 -17.50
N HIS A 260 1.96 17.24 -16.45
CA HIS A 260 2.65 16.13 -15.80
C HIS A 260 2.03 14.77 -16.12
N SER A 261 1.39 14.64 -17.29
CA SER A 261 0.71 13.42 -17.74
C SER A 261 1.56 12.13 -17.72
N ALA A 262 2.90 12.25 -17.68
CA ALA A 262 3.81 11.12 -17.45
C ALA A 262 3.49 10.35 -16.16
N ASP A 263 3.01 11.04 -15.11
CA ASP A 263 2.59 10.43 -13.85
C ASP A 263 1.40 9.45 -14.06
N ALA A 264 0.50 9.76 -14.99
CA ALA A 264 -0.61 8.88 -15.35
C ALA A 264 -0.14 7.63 -16.11
N ALA A 265 0.93 7.77 -16.92
CA ALA A 265 1.55 6.65 -17.61
C ALA A 265 2.31 5.74 -16.63
N VAL A 266 3.05 6.31 -15.67
CA VAL A 266 3.66 5.56 -14.57
C VAL A 266 2.60 4.84 -13.75
N PHE A 267 1.48 5.49 -13.42
CA PHE A 267 0.36 4.85 -12.74
C PHE A 267 -0.17 3.63 -13.53
N ALA A 268 -0.34 3.75 -14.85
CA ALA A 268 -0.75 2.63 -15.70
C ALA A 268 0.28 1.49 -15.70
N ALA A 269 1.58 1.80 -15.72
CA ALA A 269 2.66 0.82 -15.63
C ALA A 269 2.68 0.11 -14.27
N VAL A 270 2.43 0.82 -13.18
CA VAL A 270 2.30 0.21 -11.85
C VAL A 270 1.16 -0.81 -11.82
N LEU A 271 0.01 -0.52 -12.44
CA LEU A 271 -1.09 -1.48 -12.56
C LEU A 271 -0.72 -2.70 -13.42
N SER A 272 -0.02 -2.47 -14.54
CA SER A 272 0.52 -3.54 -15.39
C SER A 272 1.46 -4.47 -14.61
N VAL A 273 2.39 -3.89 -13.85
CA VAL A 273 3.32 -4.62 -12.97
C VAL A 273 2.56 -5.44 -11.93
N TYR A 274 1.55 -4.85 -11.30
CA TYR A 274 0.73 -5.53 -10.29
C TYR A 274 0.13 -6.83 -10.86
N GLY A 275 -0.35 -6.80 -12.10
CA GLY A 275 -0.89 -7.98 -12.77
C GLY A 275 0.13 -9.08 -13.05
N GLN A 276 1.41 -8.73 -13.22
CA GLN A 276 2.47 -9.71 -13.38
C GLN A 276 3.00 -10.23 -12.04
N LEU A 277 3.07 -9.38 -11.00
CA LEU A 277 3.52 -9.80 -9.66
C LEU A 277 2.64 -10.90 -9.06
N VAL A 278 1.33 -10.86 -9.30
CA VAL A 278 0.40 -11.92 -8.89
C VAL A 278 0.88 -13.30 -9.34
N ARG A 279 1.41 -13.39 -10.57
CA ARG A 279 1.84 -14.65 -11.17
C ARG A 279 3.09 -15.24 -10.52
N LEU A 280 3.89 -14.42 -9.84
CA LEU A 280 5.03 -14.89 -9.05
C LEU A 280 4.58 -15.54 -7.74
N GLY A 281 3.35 -15.29 -7.28
CA GLY A 281 2.75 -15.95 -6.12
C GLY A 281 3.61 -15.84 -4.86
N ASP A 282 3.78 -16.96 -4.15
CA ASP A 282 4.58 -17.05 -2.91
C ASP A 282 6.10 -17.12 -3.16
N ARG A 283 6.56 -17.09 -4.42
CA ARG A 283 7.98 -17.11 -4.76
C ARG A 283 8.68 -15.80 -4.36
N VAL A 284 7.95 -14.71 -4.18
CA VAL A 284 8.50 -13.39 -3.84
C VAL A 284 7.68 -12.72 -2.73
N ASP A 285 8.36 -12.10 -1.77
CA ASP A 285 7.71 -11.24 -0.77
C ASP A 285 7.57 -9.81 -1.34
N THR A 286 6.39 -9.47 -1.83
CA THR A 286 6.04 -8.10 -2.26
C THR A 286 5.54 -7.21 -1.12
N ASP A 287 5.21 -7.78 0.03
CA ASP A 287 4.39 -7.11 1.03
C ASP A 287 5.14 -6.03 1.80
N ARG A 288 6.43 -6.23 2.04
CA ARG A 288 7.22 -5.32 2.90
C ARG A 288 7.47 -3.95 2.28
N TRP A 289 7.72 -3.90 0.97
CA TRP A 289 8.15 -2.68 0.30
C TRP A 289 7.21 -2.28 -0.86
N TRP A 290 6.94 -3.19 -1.79
CA TRP A 290 6.20 -2.87 -3.02
C TRP A 290 4.79 -2.35 -2.73
N HIS A 291 4.02 -2.99 -1.85
CA HIS A 291 2.68 -2.50 -1.51
C HIS A 291 2.71 -1.11 -0.89
N GLY A 292 3.75 -0.79 -0.10
CA GLY A 292 3.94 0.54 0.46
C GLY A 292 4.32 1.59 -0.60
N PHE A 293 5.11 1.22 -1.61
CA PHE A 293 5.45 2.06 -2.77
C PHE A 293 4.22 2.31 -3.65
N PHE A 294 3.52 1.24 -4.04
CA PHE A 294 2.25 1.30 -4.76
C PHE A 294 1.25 2.20 -4.07
N SER A 295 1.01 1.98 -2.76
CA SER A 295 -0.04 2.72 -2.06
C SER A 295 0.26 4.21 -2.00
N TYR A 296 1.53 4.55 -1.78
CA TYR A 296 2.02 5.91 -1.77
C TYR A 296 1.85 6.61 -3.13
N LEU A 297 2.19 5.92 -4.22
CA LEU A 297 2.18 6.48 -5.57
C LEU A 297 0.79 6.52 -6.22
N ALA A 298 -0.01 5.48 -5.99
CA ALA A 298 -1.19 5.17 -6.79
C ALA A 298 -2.50 5.08 -5.97
N SER A 299 -2.42 5.11 -4.63
CA SER A 299 -3.58 4.91 -3.75
C SER A 299 -3.75 6.03 -2.72
N GLY A 300 -3.26 7.23 -3.00
CA GLY A 300 -3.46 8.33 -2.06
C GLY A 300 -4.88 8.91 -2.08
N PRO A 301 -5.12 9.88 -1.17
CA PRO A 301 -6.42 10.51 -1.00
C PRO A 301 -6.75 11.48 -2.16
N PRO A 302 -8.02 11.88 -2.33
CA PRO A 302 -8.38 12.91 -3.31
C PRO A 302 -7.79 14.28 -2.92
N GLY A 303 -7.51 15.12 -3.92
CA GLY A 303 -6.90 16.45 -3.73
C GLY A 303 -7.49 17.31 -2.61
N PRO A 304 -8.83 17.44 -2.50
CA PRO A 304 -9.45 18.18 -1.39
C PRO A 304 -9.02 17.73 0.01
N ARG A 305 -8.72 16.44 0.21
CA ARG A 305 -8.25 15.93 1.50
C ARG A 305 -6.82 16.36 1.83
N LEU A 306 -5.95 16.51 0.82
CA LEU A 306 -4.59 17.02 1.02
C LEU A 306 -4.57 18.53 1.26
N ARG A 307 -5.47 19.29 0.63
CA ARG A 307 -5.67 20.71 0.96
C ARG A 307 -6.11 20.90 2.40
N ARG A 308 -7.05 20.07 2.87
CA ARG A 308 -7.50 20.03 4.27
C ARG A 308 -6.37 19.65 5.24
N LEU A 309 -5.51 18.71 4.88
CA LEU A 309 -4.31 18.38 5.65
C LEU A 309 -3.35 19.58 5.75
N ARG A 310 -3.11 20.29 4.64
CA ARG A 310 -2.30 21.52 4.64
C ARG A 310 -2.89 22.57 5.59
N ALA A 311 -4.19 22.83 5.51
CA ALA A 311 -4.90 23.78 6.36
C ALA A 311 -4.83 23.41 7.86
N LEU A 312 -4.92 22.12 8.20
CA LEU A 312 -4.71 21.64 9.57
C LEU A 312 -3.28 21.86 10.05
N SER A 313 -2.30 21.75 9.16
CA SER A 313 -0.91 22.03 9.48
C SER A 313 -0.65 23.52 9.68
N GLU A 314 -1.29 24.38 8.88
CA GLU A 314 -1.28 25.84 9.05
C GLU A 314 -1.92 26.25 10.38
N ALA A 315 -3.01 25.58 10.80
CA ALA A 315 -3.68 25.81 12.08
C ALA A 315 -2.93 25.19 13.29
N GLY A 316 -1.83 24.47 13.07
CA GLY A 316 -1.04 23.84 14.14
C GLY A 316 -1.66 22.58 14.75
N VAL A 317 -2.80 22.11 14.25
CA VAL A 317 -3.49 20.89 14.70
C VAL A 317 -2.76 19.63 14.22
N VAL A 318 -2.15 19.69 13.03
CA VAL A 318 -1.26 18.64 12.52
C VAL A 318 0.16 19.18 12.39
N ARG A 319 1.13 18.51 13.00
CA ARG A 319 2.55 18.83 12.91
C ARG A 319 3.32 17.64 12.36
N PHE A 320 4.11 17.84 11.33
CA PHE A 320 4.92 16.79 10.73
C PHE A 320 6.18 16.53 11.56
N LEU A 321 6.53 15.25 11.70
CA LEU A 321 7.75 14.78 12.37
C LEU A 321 8.90 14.50 11.39
N GLY A 322 8.65 14.52 10.07
CA GLY A 322 9.65 14.30 9.03
C GLY A 322 9.83 12.83 8.63
N PRO A 323 10.86 12.51 7.81
CA PRO A 323 11.13 11.16 7.35
C PRO A 323 11.81 10.31 8.42
N ARG A 324 11.75 8.97 8.24
CA ARG A 324 12.44 7.99 9.11
C ARG A 324 12.20 8.21 10.59
N VAL A 325 10.97 8.57 10.95
CA VAL A 325 10.60 8.82 12.34
C VAL A 325 10.76 7.55 13.16
N THR A 326 11.46 7.69 14.28
CA THR A 326 11.52 6.68 15.33
C THR A 326 10.65 7.11 16.49
N VAL A 327 10.02 6.15 17.16
CA VAL A 327 9.29 6.38 18.41
C VAL A 327 9.84 5.41 19.45
N GLU A 328 10.28 5.95 20.57
CA GLU A 328 10.85 5.20 21.68
C GLU A 328 9.96 5.33 22.92
N ALA A 329 9.93 4.28 23.73
CA ALA A 329 9.34 4.31 25.08
C ALA A 329 10.39 4.83 26.07
N ASP A 330 10.24 6.08 26.53
CA ASP A 330 11.13 6.67 27.52
C ASP A 330 10.69 6.24 28.92
N GLU A 331 11.27 5.12 29.40
CA GLU A 331 11.02 4.57 30.74
C GLU A 331 11.37 5.54 31.88
N ARG A 332 12.32 6.46 31.67
CA ARG A 332 12.74 7.40 32.71
C ARG A 332 11.70 8.49 32.94
N HIS A 333 11.12 9.00 31.87
CA HIS A 333 10.16 10.11 31.94
C HIS A 333 8.70 9.67 31.80
N GLY A 334 8.44 8.39 31.50
CA GLY A 334 7.10 7.84 31.35
C GLY A 334 6.34 8.49 30.18
N VAL A 335 7.01 8.65 29.03
CA VAL A 335 6.42 9.23 27.81
C VAL A 335 6.90 8.49 26.57
N PHE A 336 6.14 8.61 25.48
CA PHE A 336 6.66 8.27 24.15
C PHE A 336 7.49 9.45 23.62
N ARG A 337 8.59 9.15 22.95
CA ARG A 337 9.51 10.14 22.38
C ARG A 337 9.74 9.87 20.89
N ALA A 338 9.43 10.84 20.05
CA ALA A 338 9.67 10.78 18.62
C ALA A 338 10.88 11.63 18.21
N SER A 339 11.59 11.16 17.18
CA SER A 339 12.69 11.89 16.55
C SER A 339 12.79 11.59 15.06
N SER A 340 13.40 12.50 14.29
CA SER A 340 13.72 12.30 12.88
C SER A 340 15.14 12.81 12.59
N PRO A 341 15.91 12.14 11.71
CA PRO A 341 17.20 12.66 11.27
C PRO A 341 17.11 13.97 10.49
N ALA A 342 15.92 14.37 10.01
CA ALA A 342 15.74 15.63 9.29
C ALA A 342 15.85 16.87 10.20
N VAL A 343 15.64 16.72 11.51
CA VAL A 343 15.79 17.81 12.49
C VAL A 343 16.65 17.34 13.65
N PRO A 344 17.98 17.23 13.46
CA PRO A 344 18.88 16.70 14.48
C PRO A 344 18.75 17.44 15.82
N GLY A 345 18.65 16.69 16.91
CA GLY A 345 18.56 17.25 18.28
C GLY A 345 17.16 17.67 18.72
N VAL A 346 16.18 17.72 17.82
CA VAL A 346 14.78 18.00 18.16
C VAL A 346 14.04 16.71 18.40
N THR A 347 13.32 16.63 19.54
CA THR A 347 12.42 15.52 19.84
C THR A 347 11.10 15.98 20.37
N THR A 348 10.05 15.25 20.01
CA THR A 348 8.67 15.49 20.45
C THR A 348 8.27 14.40 21.40
N THR A 349 7.70 14.76 22.55
CA THR A 349 7.18 13.79 23.51
C THR A 349 5.66 13.86 23.61
N ALA A 350 5.05 12.72 23.89
CA ALA A 350 3.61 12.65 24.13
C ALA A 350 3.28 11.55 25.13
N ARG A 351 2.10 11.68 25.76
CA ARG A 351 1.50 10.63 26.58
C ARG A 351 0.55 9.74 25.79
N ALA A 352 0.43 9.98 24.48
CA ALA A 352 -0.41 9.22 23.57
C ALA A 352 0.35 8.88 22.29
N LEU A 353 0.24 7.62 21.86
CA LEU A 353 0.75 7.12 20.58
C LEU A 353 -0.38 6.43 19.82
N VAL A 354 -0.56 6.81 18.56
CA VAL A 354 -1.51 6.19 17.63
C VAL A 354 -0.78 5.59 16.44
N GLU A 355 -1.04 4.32 16.16
CA GLU A 355 -0.57 3.65 14.96
C GLU A 355 -1.61 3.82 13.83
N ALA A 356 -1.46 4.86 13.01
CA ALA A 356 -2.36 5.18 11.91
C ALA A 356 -2.14 4.29 10.68
N ARG A 357 -2.35 2.98 10.84
CA ARG A 357 -2.21 1.95 9.82
C ARG A 357 -3.08 0.74 10.15
N LEU A 358 -3.40 -0.06 9.14
CA LEU A 358 -3.99 -1.38 9.35
C LEU A 358 -2.93 -2.38 9.87
N PRO A 359 -3.35 -3.39 10.64
CA PRO A 359 -2.49 -4.52 10.94
C PRO A 359 -2.06 -5.22 9.64
N ALA A 360 -0.83 -5.73 9.63
CA ALA A 360 -0.37 -6.56 8.52
C ALA A 360 -1.21 -7.86 8.49
N PRO A 361 -1.77 -8.27 7.35
CA PRO A 361 -2.55 -9.51 7.28
C PRO A 361 -1.66 -10.70 7.66
N THR A 362 -2.12 -11.49 8.63
CA THR A 362 -1.40 -12.64 9.11
C THR A 362 -2.35 -13.73 9.58
N VAL A 363 -2.10 -14.97 9.19
CA VAL A 363 -2.78 -16.16 9.74
C VAL A 363 -2.09 -16.69 10.99
N THR A 364 -0.79 -16.43 11.16
CA THR A 364 -0.01 -16.96 12.31
C THR A 364 -0.27 -16.18 13.59
N ARG A 365 -0.62 -14.89 13.47
CA ARG A 365 -1.05 -14.02 14.57
C ARG A 365 -2.44 -13.47 14.32
N THR A 366 -3.30 -14.20 13.62
CA THR A 366 -4.67 -13.73 13.36
C THR A 366 -5.45 -13.62 14.66
N ALA A 367 -6.28 -12.58 14.82
CA ALA A 367 -7.27 -12.54 15.90
C ALA A 367 -8.54 -13.33 15.54
N SER A 368 -8.68 -13.81 14.30
CA SER A 368 -9.85 -14.58 13.84
C SER A 368 -9.75 -16.04 14.29
N PRO A 369 -10.68 -16.55 15.12
CA PRO A 369 -10.69 -17.96 15.51
C PRO A 369 -10.80 -18.90 14.30
N LEU A 370 -11.50 -18.47 13.25
CA LEU A 370 -11.66 -19.24 12.01
C LEU A 370 -10.32 -19.42 11.28
N LEU A 371 -9.58 -18.33 11.05
CA LEU A 371 -8.28 -18.42 10.38
C LEU A 371 -7.25 -19.14 11.23
N ARG A 372 -7.30 -18.98 12.56
CA ARG A 372 -6.45 -19.72 13.49
C ARG A 372 -6.69 -21.22 13.37
N GLY A 373 -7.94 -21.66 13.44
CA GLY A 373 -8.29 -23.07 13.27
C GLY A 373 -7.86 -23.61 11.91
N LEU A 374 -8.04 -22.86 10.82
CA LEU A 374 -7.56 -23.27 9.49
C LEU A 374 -6.04 -23.46 9.45
N TYR A 375 -5.29 -22.55 10.07
CA TYR A 375 -3.84 -22.65 10.16
C TYR A 375 -3.41 -23.86 11.00
N GLU A 376 -4.02 -24.08 12.16
CA GLU A 376 -3.76 -25.24 13.02
C GLU A 376 -4.06 -26.56 12.28
N ASP A 377 -5.18 -26.61 11.54
CA ASP A 377 -5.64 -27.74 10.71
C ASP A 377 -4.72 -28.09 9.51
N GLY A 378 -3.71 -27.27 9.21
CA GLY A 378 -2.75 -27.57 8.14
C GLY A 378 -2.77 -26.63 6.94
N ALA A 379 -3.53 -25.54 6.97
CA ALA A 379 -3.41 -24.51 5.95
C ALA A 379 -2.01 -23.88 5.96
N ARG A 380 -1.45 -23.68 4.75
CA ARG A 380 -0.11 -23.11 4.59
C ARG A 380 -0.17 -21.59 4.68
N ALA A 381 0.77 -21.02 5.44
CA ALA A 381 1.03 -19.59 5.49
C ALA A 381 2.30 -19.28 4.70
N THR A 382 2.38 -18.11 4.07
CA THR A 382 3.66 -17.58 3.58
C THR A 382 4.53 -17.10 4.73
N ALA A 383 5.82 -16.86 4.48
CA ALA A 383 6.70 -16.20 5.44
C ALA A 383 6.20 -14.81 5.85
N GLY A 384 5.48 -14.11 4.96
CA GLY A 384 4.83 -12.83 5.23
C GLY A 384 3.53 -12.94 6.04
N GLY A 385 3.05 -14.15 6.34
CA GLY A 385 1.85 -14.41 7.12
C GLY A 385 0.57 -14.56 6.32
N LEU A 386 0.59 -14.45 4.99
CA LEU A 386 -0.61 -14.61 4.16
C LEU A 386 -1.07 -16.07 4.09
N LEU A 387 -2.38 -16.29 3.98
CA LEU A 387 -2.94 -17.59 3.66
C LEU A 387 -2.59 -17.97 2.21
N ALA A 388 -1.89 -19.08 2.02
CA ALA A 388 -1.55 -19.54 0.68
C ALA A 388 -2.80 -20.11 -0.02
N VAL A 389 -3.06 -19.62 -1.23
CA VAL A 389 -4.13 -20.11 -2.10
C VAL A 389 -3.58 -20.44 -3.49
N ASP A 390 -4.26 -21.36 -4.18
CA ASP A 390 -3.99 -21.68 -5.58
C ASP A 390 -4.34 -20.46 -6.45
N PRO A 391 -3.40 -19.95 -7.26
CA PRO A 391 -3.65 -18.78 -8.10
C PRO A 391 -4.72 -19.00 -9.17
N ALA A 392 -5.02 -20.24 -9.55
CA ALA A 392 -6.00 -20.56 -10.58
C ALA A 392 -7.45 -20.37 -10.10
N ASP A 393 -7.75 -20.73 -8.85
CA ASP A 393 -9.13 -20.81 -8.37
C ASP A 393 -9.34 -20.39 -6.90
N GLY A 394 -8.27 -20.02 -6.19
CA GLY A 394 -8.34 -19.55 -4.80
C GLY A 394 -8.52 -20.66 -3.76
N ARG A 395 -8.40 -21.95 -4.12
CA ARG A 395 -8.41 -23.03 -3.13
C ARG A 395 -7.27 -22.89 -2.13
N ILE A 396 -7.54 -23.10 -0.85
CA ILE A 396 -6.55 -22.98 0.21
C ILE A 396 -5.48 -24.06 0.03
N VAL A 397 -4.21 -23.67 -0.05
CA VAL A 397 -3.08 -24.61 -0.15
C VAL A 397 -2.72 -25.11 1.24
N GLN A 398 -2.63 -26.42 1.40
CA GLN A 398 -2.20 -27.07 2.65
C GLN A 398 -0.67 -27.12 2.77
N ARG A 399 -0.15 -27.43 3.95
CA ARG A 399 1.31 -27.53 4.22
C ARG A 399 2.02 -28.54 3.33
N ASP A 400 1.31 -29.56 2.83
CA ASP A 400 1.83 -30.55 1.88
C ASP A 400 1.87 -30.04 0.43
N GLY A 401 1.44 -28.79 0.19
CA GLY A 401 1.41 -28.14 -1.12
C GLY A 401 0.16 -28.40 -1.93
N ARG A 402 -0.79 -29.22 -1.45
CA ARG A 402 -2.00 -29.54 -2.21
C ARG A 402 -3.12 -28.53 -1.95
N PRO A 403 -3.87 -28.08 -2.98
CA PRO A 403 -5.08 -27.31 -2.79
C PRO A 403 -6.17 -28.12 -2.08
N HIS A 404 -6.81 -27.53 -1.07
CA HIS A 404 -7.88 -28.16 -0.33
C HIS A 404 -9.13 -28.31 -1.21
N PRO A 405 -9.76 -29.51 -1.28
CA PRO A 405 -10.83 -29.78 -2.23
C PRO A 405 -12.12 -28.98 -1.96
N HIS A 406 -12.39 -28.65 -0.69
CA HIS A 406 -13.65 -28.02 -0.26
C HIS A 406 -13.53 -26.58 0.27
N ARG A 407 -12.35 -25.94 0.19
CA ARG A 407 -12.12 -24.65 0.85
C ARG A 407 -11.44 -23.67 -0.10
N ILE A 408 -12.12 -22.56 -0.37
CA ILE A 408 -11.66 -21.44 -1.19
C ILE A 408 -11.52 -20.21 -0.29
N ALA A 409 -10.48 -19.41 -0.50
CA ALA A 409 -10.31 -18.13 0.19
C ALA A 409 -9.95 -17.02 -0.80
N LEU A 410 -10.59 -15.86 -0.63
CA LEU A 410 -10.41 -14.67 -1.46
C LEU A 410 -10.27 -13.45 -0.56
N GLY A 411 -9.43 -12.49 -0.98
CA GLY A 411 -9.28 -11.20 -0.31
C GLY A 411 -7.88 -10.94 0.25
N PRO A 412 -7.72 -9.83 1.00
CA PRO A 412 -6.41 -9.24 1.31
C PRO A 412 -5.55 -10.07 2.28
N HIS A 413 -6.13 -11.07 2.95
CA HIS A 413 -5.43 -11.98 3.86
C HIS A 413 -4.81 -13.20 3.14
N THR A 414 -4.93 -13.29 1.82
CA THR A 414 -4.46 -14.42 1.01
C THR A 414 -3.28 -14.03 0.12
N THR A 415 -2.52 -15.00 -0.42
CA THR A 415 -1.49 -14.75 -1.47
C THR A 415 -2.07 -14.16 -2.75
N ALA A 416 -3.37 -14.30 -2.94
CA ALA A 416 -4.15 -13.69 -4.00
C ALA A 416 -4.43 -12.19 -3.79
N ARG A 417 -4.04 -11.60 -2.65
CA ARG A 417 -4.25 -10.17 -2.34
C ARG A 417 -3.72 -9.23 -3.43
N ALA A 418 -2.70 -9.67 -4.17
CA ALA A 418 -2.13 -8.94 -5.28
C ALA A 418 -3.13 -8.79 -6.45
N ASN A 419 -4.28 -9.44 -6.46
CA ASN A 419 -5.31 -9.14 -7.45
C ASN A 419 -6.07 -7.85 -7.12
N GLY A 420 -6.17 -7.46 -5.85
CA GLY A 420 -7.07 -6.41 -5.33
C GLY A 420 -6.71 -4.94 -5.61
N ALA A 421 -5.80 -4.63 -6.55
CA ALA A 421 -5.58 -3.23 -6.95
C ALA A 421 -6.90 -2.66 -7.52
N PHE A 422 -7.23 -1.42 -7.16
CA PHE A 422 -8.49 -0.75 -7.53
C PHE A 422 -8.89 -1.01 -8.99
N VAL A 423 -10.03 -1.68 -9.19
CA VAL A 423 -10.52 -1.93 -10.55
C VAL A 423 -11.16 -0.67 -11.10
N ARG A 424 -10.69 -0.23 -12.26
CA ARG A 424 -11.28 0.89 -12.99
C ARG A 424 -12.45 0.39 -13.84
N PRO A 425 -13.47 1.24 -14.07
CA PRO A 425 -14.51 0.91 -15.04
C PRO A 425 -13.91 0.52 -16.40
N ARG A 426 -14.44 -0.54 -17.01
CA ARG A 426 -14.10 -1.01 -18.37
C ARG A 426 -12.66 -1.50 -18.58
N THR A 427 -11.94 -1.91 -17.53
CA THR A 427 -10.57 -2.45 -17.67
C THR A 427 -10.46 -3.97 -17.57
N GLY A 428 -11.58 -4.69 -17.34
CA GLY A 428 -11.54 -6.15 -17.15
C GLY A 428 -10.65 -6.56 -15.97
N GLY A 429 -10.72 -5.82 -14.85
CA GLY A 429 -9.74 -5.91 -13.76
C GLY A 429 -9.57 -7.31 -13.16
N LEU A 430 -8.34 -7.60 -12.73
CA LEU A 430 -7.90 -8.90 -12.22
C LEU A 430 -8.76 -9.50 -11.09
N PRO A 431 -9.26 -8.73 -10.10
CA PRO A 431 -10.19 -9.26 -9.09
C PRO A 431 -11.42 -9.93 -9.70
N PHE A 432 -11.96 -9.39 -10.79
CA PHE A 432 -13.13 -9.97 -11.43
C PHE A 432 -12.80 -11.29 -12.10
N ALA A 433 -11.68 -11.36 -12.83
CA ALA A 433 -11.22 -12.61 -13.44
C ALA A 433 -10.93 -13.69 -12.38
N GLN A 434 -10.31 -13.32 -11.26
CA GLN A 434 -10.10 -14.22 -10.14
C GLN A 434 -11.41 -14.72 -9.53
N ASN A 435 -12.33 -13.81 -9.19
CA ASN A 435 -13.60 -14.18 -8.58
C ASN A 435 -14.44 -15.07 -9.52
N ASP A 436 -14.37 -14.81 -10.82
CA ASP A 436 -15.02 -15.61 -11.86
C ASP A 436 -14.39 -17.01 -11.98
N ALA A 437 -13.06 -17.13 -11.88
CA ALA A 437 -12.37 -18.42 -11.84
C ALA A 437 -12.73 -19.23 -10.59
N ALA A 438 -12.74 -18.60 -9.41
CA ALA A 438 -13.18 -19.22 -8.16
C ALA A 438 -14.65 -19.66 -8.22
N ALA A 439 -15.53 -18.84 -8.79
CA ALA A 439 -16.94 -19.18 -8.99
C ALA A 439 -17.11 -20.37 -9.96
N ARG A 440 -16.34 -20.42 -11.04
CA ARG A 440 -16.34 -21.58 -11.96
C ARG A 440 -15.87 -22.85 -11.28
N ALA A 441 -14.80 -22.79 -10.48
CA ALA A 441 -14.31 -23.94 -9.72
C ALA A 441 -15.36 -24.45 -8.72
N ALA A 442 -16.02 -23.53 -8.00
CA ALA A 442 -17.12 -23.87 -7.10
C ALA A 442 -18.29 -24.55 -7.83
N LEU A 443 -18.70 -24.03 -8.99
CA LEU A 443 -19.79 -24.60 -9.79
C LEU A 443 -19.43 -25.97 -10.38
N ALA A 444 -18.19 -26.16 -10.83
CA ALA A 444 -17.70 -27.45 -11.33
C ALA A 444 -17.72 -28.51 -10.22
N PHE A 445 -17.20 -28.16 -9.04
CA PHE A 445 -17.25 -29.02 -7.85
C PHE A 445 -18.68 -29.46 -7.51
N LEU A 446 -19.64 -28.53 -7.48
CA LEU A 446 -21.03 -28.84 -7.17
C LEU A 446 -21.69 -29.73 -8.24
N ARG A 447 -21.35 -29.56 -9.53
CA ARG A 447 -21.87 -30.40 -10.62
C ARG A 447 -21.36 -31.84 -10.53
N GLU A 448 -20.06 -32.01 -10.27
CA GLU A 448 -19.43 -33.33 -10.15
C GLU A 448 -19.91 -34.07 -8.90
N GLY A 449 -20.01 -33.37 -7.76
CA GLY A 449 -20.57 -33.93 -6.53
C GLY A 449 -22.05 -34.31 -6.65
N SER A 450 -22.84 -33.55 -7.43
CA SER A 450 -24.23 -33.87 -7.74
C SER A 450 -24.40 -35.10 -8.63
N GLY A 451 -23.37 -35.49 -9.39
CA GLY A 451 -23.37 -36.70 -10.21
C GLY A 451 -23.28 -37.99 -9.39
N SER A 452 -22.52 -37.95 -8.29
CA SER A 452 -22.40 -39.06 -7.34
C SER A 452 -23.69 -39.25 -6.52
N CYS A 453 -24.35 -38.16 -6.10
CA CYS A 453 -25.62 -38.22 -5.36
C CYS A 453 -26.82 -38.72 -6.19
N ARG A 454 -26.74 -38.73 -7.54
CA ARG A 454 -27.84 -39.23 -8.40
C ARG A 454 -27.78 -40.74 -8.69
N GLN A 455 -26.76 -41.47 -8.26
CA GLN A 455 -26.63 -42.91 -8.50
C GLN A 455 -26.97 -43.81 -7.30
N ALA A 456 -27.44 -43.25 -6.18
CA ALA A 456 -27.92 -44.05 -5.04
C ALA A 456 -29.45 -44.01 -4.90
N ALA A 457 -30.14 -44.60 -5.89
CA ALA A 457 -31.37 -45.38 -5.69
C ALA A 457 -31.76 -46.09 -7.00
N PRO A 458 -31.94 -47.41 -6.95
CA PRO A 458 -33.31 -47.89 -7.09
C PRO A 458 -33.76 -48.58 -5.81
N LEU A 459 -34.97 -48.22 -5.42
CA LEU A 459 -35.73 -48.87 -4.36
C LEU A 459 -36.08 -50.31 -4.77
N ALA A 460 -35.80 -51.21 -3.83
CA ALA A 460 -36.52 -52.43 -3.48
C ALA A 460 -36.89 -53.47 -4.58
N GLY A 461 -36.31 -54.65 -4.41
CA GLY A 461 -36.97 -55.95 -4.56
C GLY A 461 -36.66 -56.78 -3.33
#